data_AF-A0A7C6Y0Y7-F1
#
_entry.id   AF-A0A7C6Y0Y7-F1
#
_cell.length_a   1.000
_cell.length_b   1.000
_cell.length_c   1.000
_cell.angle_alpha   90.00
_cell.angle_beta   90.00
_cell.angle_gamma   90.00
#
_symmetry.space_group_name_H-M   'P 1'
#
loop_
_entity.id
_entity.type
_entity.pdbx_description
1 polymer ?
#
loop_
_entity_poly.entity_id
_entity_poly.type
_entity_poly.pdbx_seq_one_letter_code
_entity_poly.pdbx_strand_id
1 'polypeptide(L)'
;FEYYPGVPLFHSRDLVHWRQIGHCLTRPSQLPLEGARSSGGIFAPTIRYHDGVFYMVTTNVTGGGHFYVHTCDPYGEWSEPVWVDAGVPGIDPSLLFDDDGTVYFTATSRQGIIGTRLDIATGRRLQEPERLWSGTGGQFPEAPHLYHIGDYYYLMLAEGGTERGHMITIARSTSPWGPFESCPYNPILSHRSTNLPLQATGHGDLIQAHDGIWWMVFLAVRPAGSYPEAHHIGRETCLSPVRWTEDSWPIVGEMGLVRPDLDVETLPLHPWPDRATRDDFDAPNLDPTWNFLRNPYEADWSLSERPGWLRLKGSAVTPDDLDSPAWVGRRQQHLSARAETWLEFDPQRDGEEAGLMAFMNDRHHYEVAVIRRDGARFIIVRRRIGSLRRVVAREMIGSGPVHLRIEGTPEYYEFSYALGDGSMRTLARGETRYLATEVAGGFTGVYLAMYATGNGEAGSAPADFDWFEYEGIA
;
A
#
# COMPACT_ATOMS: atom_id res chain seq x y z
N PHE A 1 -2.51 3.78 5.89
CA PHE A 1 -1.28 2.98 5.88
C PHE A 1 -0.34 3.35 7.03
N GLU A 2 -0.08 2.36 7.88
CA GLU A 2 0.79 2.34 9.06
C GLU A 2 2.22 1.83 8.75
N TYR A 3 2.54 1.64 7.48
CA TYR A 3 3.83 1.11 7.03
C TYR A 3 4.86 2.23 6.83
N TYR A 4 6.12 1.92 7.15
CA TYR A 4 7.26 2.81 7.01
C TYR A 4 8.37 2.14 6.18
N PRO A 5 9.09 2.84 5.30
CA PRO A 5 8.83 4.19 4.79
C PRO A 5 7.45 4.31 4.11
N GLY A 6 6.92 5.53 4.02
CA GLY A 6 5.58 5.79 3.51
C GLY A 6 5.55 6.38 2.10
N VAL A 7 4.44 6.16 1.39
CA VAL A 7 4.21 6.61 0.02
C VAL A 7 5.29 6.10 -0.94
N PRO A 8 5.21 4.84 -1.39
CA PRO A 8 6.18 4.28 -2.33
C PRO A 8 6.11 5.05 -3.66
N LEU A 9 7.29 5.37 -4.20
CA LEU A 9 7.42 6.16 -5.42
C LEU A 9 7.88 5.26 -6.58
N PHE A 10 7.13 5.30 -7.68
CA PHE A 10 7.39 4.51 -8.87
C PHE A 10 7.71 5.39 -10.07
N HIS A 11 8.57 4.91 -10.97
CA HIS A 11 8.90 5.54 -12.24
C HIS A 11 8.61 4.59 -13.41
N SER A 12 8.02 5.14 -14.47
CA SER A 12 7.73 4.48 -15.73
C SER A 12 7.98 5.43 -16.90
N ARG A 13 8.30 4.86 -18.07
CA ARG A 13 8.43 5.58 -19.35
C ARG A 13 7.30 5.25 -20.33
N ASP A 14 6.45 4.29 -20.00
CA ASP A 14 5.41 3.75 -20.88
C ASP A 14 4.04 3.57 -20.18
N LEU A 15 3.93 3.95 -18.90
CA LEU A 15 2.78 3.77 -18.01
C LEU A 15 2.42 2.30 -17.69
N VAL A 16 3.12 1.33 -18.28
CA VAL A 16 2.87 -0.11 -18.12
C VAL A 16 3.89 -0.72 -17.16
N HIS A 17 5.18 -0.47 -17.38
CA HIS A 17 6.27 -1.04 -16.60
C HIS A 17 6.77 -0.02 -15.56
N TRP A 18 6.55 -0.35 -14.29
CA TRP A 18 6.87 0.52 -13.16
C TRP A 18 8.00 -0.06 -12.31
N ARG A 19 8.96 0.79 -11.96
CA ARG A 19 10.01 0.46 -10.99
C ARG A 19 9.82 1.30 -9.74
N GLN A 20 9.76 0.66 -8.58
CA GLN A 20 9.86 1.39 -7.31
C GLN A 20 11.27 1.96 -7.19
N ILE A 21 11.38 3.29 -7.12
CA ILE A 21 12.65 4.02 -7.02
C ILE A 21 12.93 4.47 -5.58
N GLY A 22 11.94 4.46 -4.71
CA GLY A 22 12.08 4.86 -3.31
C GLY A 22 10.72 5.07 -2.65
N HIS A 23 10.69 6.02 -1.71
CA HIS A 23 9.51 6.47 -0.99
C HIS A 23 9.57 7.99 -0.80
N CYS A 24 8.42 8.66 -0.72
CA CYS A 24 8.41 10.09 -0.46
C CYS A 24 8.63 10.43 1.03
N LEU A 25 8.29 9.51 1.94
CA LEU A 25 8.37 9.72 3.39
C LEU A 25 9.31 8.71 4.02
N THR A 26 10.59 9.07 4.12
CA THR A 26 11.72 8.21 4.51
C THR A 26 12.31 8.52 5.88
N ARG A 27 11.85 9.60 6.53
CA ARG A 27 12.35 10.05 7.84
C ARG A 27 11.22 10.11 8.90
N PRO A 28 11.50 9.85 10.18
CA PRO A 28 10.49 9.94 11.24
C PRO A 28 9.85 11.34 11.36
N SER A 29 10.61 12.40 11.08
CA SER A 29 10.10 13.78 11.08
C SER A 29 9.02 14.02 10.02
N GLN A 30 9.06 13.27 8.91
CA GLN A 30 8.07 13.35 7.84
C GLN A 30 6.83 12.49 8.11
N LEU A 31 7.01 11.39 8.85
CA LEU A 31 6.00 10.34 9.00
C LEU A 31 5.95 9.81 10.44
N PRO A 32 5.37 10.59 11.39
CA PRO A 32 5.11 10.10 12.74
C PRO A 32 3.94 9.10 12.71
N LEU A 33 4.23 7.84 13.05
CA LEU A 33 3.28 6.71 13.07
C LEU A 33 3.14 6.05 14.44
N GLU A 34 3.74 6.61 15.49
CA GLU A 34 3.56 6.14 16.87
C GLU A 34 2.06 6.06 17.22
N GLY A 35 1.63 4.90 17.75
CA GLY A 35 0.22 4.65 18.10
C GLY A 35 -0.76 4.61 16.93
N ALA A 36 -0.29 4.68 15.67
CA ALA A 36 -1.17 4.56 14.51
C ALA A 36 -1.89 3.21 14.56
N ARG A 37 -3.22 3.21 14.57
CA ARG A 37 -4.01 1.98 14.43
C ARG A 37 -3.71 1.31 13.09
N SER A 38 -3.97 0.01 12.99
CA SER A 38 -3.93 -0.70 11.71
C SER A 38 -4.84 -0.03 10.69
N SER A 39 -4.37 0.10 9.45
CA SER A 39 -5.00 0.89 8.40
C SER A 39 -5.19 2.40 8.72
N GLY A 40 -4.52 2.94 9.74
CA GLY A 40 -4.45 4.37 10.09
C GLY A 40 -3.38 5.10 9.29
N GLY A 41 -2.64 6.04 9.87
CA GLY A 41 -1.45 6.66 9.25
C GLY A 41 -1.76 7.42 7.96
N ILE A 42 -1.00 7.15 6.90
CA ILE A 42 -1.12 7.87 5.61
C ILE A 42 -2.32 7.38 4.80
N PHE A 43 -3.11 8.31 4.28
CA PHE A 43 -4.23 8.05 3.34
C PHE A 43 -3.81 8.46 1.92
N ALA A 44 -4.75 8.66 0.98
CA ALA A 44 -4.42 8.84 -0.43
C ALA A 44 -3.41 9.99 -0.65
N PRO A 45 -2.29 9.73 -1.35
CA PRO A 45 -1.37 10.75 -1.81
C PRO A 45 -1.72 11.21 -3.23
N THR A 46 -1.50 12.48 -3.52
CA THR A 46 -1.49 13.04 -4.87
C THR A 46 -0.09 13.54 -5.19
N ILE A 47 0.46 13.18 -6.35
CA ILE A 47 1.75 13.71 -6.83
C ILE A 47 1.52 14.66 -8.01
N ARG A 48 2.18 15.83 -7.98
CA ARG A 48 2.15 16.83 -9.05
C ARG A 48 3.55 17.36 -9.32
N TYR A 49 3.75 17.90 -10.50
CA TYR A 49 5.01 18.55 -10.89
C TYR A 49 4.73 19.93 -11.45
N HIS A 50 5.50 20.92 -11.02
CA HIS A 50 5.41 22.29 -11.49
C HIS A 50 6.78 22.97 -11.39
N ASP A 51 7.21 23.65 -12.45
CA ASP A 51 8.43 24.47 -12.50
C ASP A 51 9.69 23.82 -11.90
N GLY A 52 9.96 22.55 -12.24
CA GLY A 52 11.16 21.85 -11.78
C GLY A 52 11.01 21.14 -10.44
N VAL A 53 9.83 21.20 -9.81
CA VAL A 53 9.60 20.68 -8.45
C VAL A 53 8.46 19.66 -8.46
N PHE A 54 8.69 18.52 -7.82
CA PHE A 54 7.69 17.52 -7.49
C PHE A 54 7.08 17.83 -6.12
N TYR A 55 5.76 17.72 -6.02
CA TYR A 55 4.99 17.87 -4.79
C TYR A 55 4.19 16.60 -4.55
N MET A 56 4.31 16.02 -3.36
CA MET A 56 3.46 14.92 -2.91
C MET A 56 2.65 15.43 -1.72
N VAL A 57 1.33 15.54 -1.91
CA VAL A 57 0.38 15.95 -0.87
C VAL A 57 -0.41 14.75 -0.38
N THR A 58 -0.64 14.64 0.92
CA THR A 58 -1.40 13.53 1.52
C THR A 58 -2.00 13.92 2.87
N THR A 59 -2.66 12.98 3.53
CA THR A 59 -3.21 13.13 4.88
C THR A 59 -2.64 12.07 5.79
N ASN A 60 -2.04 12.47 6.92
CA ASN A 60 -1.83 11.57 8.04
C ASN A 60 -3.06 11.61 8.94
N VAL A 61 -3.91 10.58 8.88
CA VAL A 61 -5.15 10.49 9.64
C VAL A 61 -4.93 10.10 11.10
N THR A 62 -3.73 9.61 11.45
CA THR A 62 -3.36 9.36 12.85
C THR A 62 -3.04 10.68 13.56
N GLY A 63 -2.42 11.64 12.87
CA GLY A 63 -2.09 12.94 13.45
C GLY A 63 -1.57 13.94 12.42
N GLY A 64 -1.84 15.23 12.67
CA GLY A 64 -1.34 16.36 11.86
C GLY A 64 -2.24 16.77 10.69
N GLY A 65 -2.96 15.85 10.04
CA GLY A 65 -3.87 16.17 8.95
C GLY A 65 -3.18 16.27 7.59
N HIS A 66 -3.55 17.27 6.78
CA HIS A 66 -3.03 17.46 5.43
C HIS A 66 -1.64 18.08 5.42
N PHE A 67 -0.75 17.54 4.61
CA PHE A 67 0.58 18.10 4.38
C PHE A 67 1.08 17.73 2.99
N TYR A 68 2.11 18.43 2.53
CA TYR A 68 2.90 18.01 1.38
C TYR A 68 4.38 18.05 1.69
N VAL A 69 5.13 17.27 0.93
CA VAL A 69 6.59 17.33 0.82
C VAL A 69 6.95 17.59 -0.63
N HIS A 70 8.14 18.14 -0.87
CA HIS A 70 8.58 18.48 -2.21
C HIS A 70 10.06 18.15 -2.45
N THR A 71 10.44 17.97 -3.72
CA THR A 71 11.81 17.74 -4.18
C THR A 71 12.02 18.19 -5.61
N CYS A 72 13.25 18.56 -5.98
CA CYS A 72 13.64 18.75 -7.39
C CYS A 72 14.20 17.48 -8.03
N ASP A 73 14.47 16.45 -7.22
CA ASP A 73 14.96 15.13 -7.67
C ASP A 73 14.13 14.03 -7.02
N PRO A 74 13.25 13.33 -7.76
CA PRO A 74 12.41 12.27 -7.21
C PRO A 74 13.20 11.02 -6.78
N TYR A 75 14.49 10.91 -7.14
CA TYR A 75 15.38 9.85 -6.67
C TYR A 75 16.09 10.20 -5.35
N GLY A 76 16.01 11.46 -4.92
CA GLY A 76 16.64 11.97 -3.71
C GLY A 76 15.70 12.02 -2.51
N GLU A 77 16.14 12.76 -1.49
CA GLU A 77 15.35 13.03 -0.28
C GLU A 77 14.28 14.08 -0.53
N TRP A 78 13.13 13.92 0.12
CA TRP A 78 12.05 14.89 0.11
C TRP A 78 12.18 15.88 1.28
N SER A 79 11.59 17.06 1.14
CA SER A 79 11.58 18.11 2.18
C SER A 79 10.98 17.65 3.50
N GLU A 80 11.12 18.47 4.55
CA GLU A 80 10.23 18.35 5.71
C GLU A 80 8.77 18.67 5.31
N PRO A 81 7.77 18.17 6.06
CA PRO A 81 6.36 18.42 5.78
C PRO A 81 6.01 19.92 5.86
N VAL A 82 5.36 20.42 4.81
CA VAL A 82 4.64 21.68 4.86
C VAL A 82 3.16 21.36 5.13
N TRP A 83 2.71 21.69 6.33
CA TRP A 83 1.34 21.42 6.77
C TRP A 83 0.38 22.42 6.13
N VAL A 84 -0.70 21.91 5.54
CA VAL A 84 -1.79 22.74 5.02
C VAL A 84 -2.65 23.17 6.21
N ASP A 85 -2.87 24.48 6.36
CA ASP A 85 -3.52 25.13 7.50
C ASP A 85 -4.37 24.24 8.41
N ALA A 86 -4.05 24.25 9.71
CA ALA A 86 -4.76 23.48 10.72
C ALA A 86 -6.29 23.72 10.63
N GLY A 87 -7.04 22.63 10.42
CA GLY A 87 -8.50 22.64 10.44
C GLY A 87 -9.19 22.50 9.08
N VAL A 88 -8.46 22.39 7.96
CA VAL A 88 -9.07 21.88 6.72
C VAL A 88 -9.52 20.43 6.98
N PRO A 89 -10.83 20.13 6.88
CA PRO A 89 -11.34 18.80 7.18
C PRO A 89 -11.08 17.84 6.02
N GLY A 90 -11.20 16.55 6.30
CA GLY A 90 -11.30 15.52 5.28
C GLY A 90 -10.02 14.72 5.05
N ILE A 91 -9.97 14.11 3.88
CA ILE A 91 -8.91 13.26 3.35
C ILE A 91 -8.73 13.56 1.86
N ASP A 92 -7.88 12.80 1.19
CA ASP A 92 -7.64 12.83 -0.26
C ASP A 92 -7.34 14.22 -0.81
N PRO A 93 -6.30 14.91 -0.29
CA PRO A 93 -5.91 16.20 -0.80
C PRO A 93 -5.31 16.06 -2.20
N SER A 94 -5.60 17.02 -3.06
CA SER A 94 -5.01 17.15 -4.39
C SER A 94 -4.63 18.60 -4.66
N LEU A 95 -3.64 18.77 -5.55
CA LEU A 95 -3.19 20.07 -6.02
C LEU A 95 -3.46 20.19 -7.52
N LEU A 96 -3.85 21.40 -7.95
CA LEU A 96 -3.77 21.87 -9.33
C LEU A 96 -2.89 23.11 -9.35
N PHE A 97 -1.85 23.09 -10.18
CA PHE A 97 -1.07 24.26 -10.54
C PHE A 97 -1.63 24.79 -11.85
N ASP A 98 -2.28 25.94 -11.81
CA ASP A 98 -2.97 26.50 -12.97
C ASP A 98 -2.05 27.42 -13.79
N ASP A 99 -2.43 27.70 -15.02
CA ASP A 99 -1.63 28.47 -15.99
C ASP A 99 -1.42 29.93 -15.56
N ASP A 100 -2.30 30.46 -14.69
CA ASP A 100 -2.17 31.81 -14.13
C ASP A 100 -1.26 31.88 -12.89
N GLY A 101 -0.66 30.75 -12.49
CA GLY A 101 0.19 30.61 -11.30
C GLY A 101 -0.59 30.38 -10.01
N THR A 102 -1.92 30.31 -10.04
CA THR A 102 -2.72 29.95 -8.87
C THR A 102 -2.56 28.48 -8.54
N VAL A 103 -2.34 28.19 -7.26
CA VAL A 103 -2.37 26.81 -6.74
C VAL A 103 -3.70 26.56 -6.06
N TYR A 104 -4.45 25.59 -6.57
CA TYR A 104 -5.71 25.13 -5.99
C TYR A 104 -5.45 23.88 -5.16
N PHE A 105 -6.04 23.84 -3.98
CA PHE A 105 -6.08 22.67 -3.10
C PHE A 105 -7.52 22.17 -3.01
N THR A 106 -7.73 20.88 -3.27
CA THR A 106 -9.03 20.21 -3.09
C THR A 106 -8.92 19.08 -2.08
N ALA A 107 -9.98 18.86 -1.29
CA ALA A 107 -10.07 17.75 -0.34
C ALA A 107 -11.53 17.39 -0.07
N THR A 108 -11.75 16.26 0.61
CA THR A 108 -13.10 15.85 1.03
C THR A 108 -13.61 16.70 2.20
N SER A 109 -14.91 16.66 2.44
CA SER A 109 -15.55 17.23 3.62
C SER A 109 -16.86 16.50 3.92
N ARG A 110 -17.50 16.84 5.04
CA ARG A 110 -18.84 16.29 5.36
C ARG A 110 -19.94 16.69 4.36
N GLN A 111 -19.70 17.70 3.51
CA GLN A 111 -20.69 18.24 2.57
C GLN A 111 -20.37 17.96 1.10
N GLY A 112 -19.38 17.08 0.84
CA GLY A 112 -18.81 16.85 -0.50
C GLY A 112 -17.40 17.43 -0.58
N ILE A 113 -17.01 17.88 -1.76
CA ILE A 113 -15.66 18.37 -2.02
C ILE A 113 -15.56 19.86 -1.76
N ILE A 114 -14.46 20.24 -1.11
CA ILE A 114 -14.08 21.63 -0.89
C ILE A 114 -12.84 21.99 -1.70
N GLY A 115 -12.72 23.27 -2.03
CA GLY A 115 -11.56 23.86 -2.68
C GLY A 115 -11.11 25.14 -2.00
N THR A 116 -9.81 25.43 -2.03
CA THR A 116 -9.27 26.74 -1.65
C THR A 116 -8.02 27.05 -2.48
N ARG A 117 -7.64 28.33 -2.52
CA ARG A 117 -6.32 28.74 -3.04
C ARG A 117 -5.28 28.56 -1.96
N LEU A 118 -4.10 28.09 -2.34
CA LEU A 118 -3.02 27.75 -1.43
C LEU A 118 -1.76 28.58 -1.74
N ASP A 119 -1.14 29.15 -0.71
CA ASP A 119 0.26 29.55 -0.78
C ASP A 119 1.13 28.29 -0.67
N ILE A 120 1.69 27.85 -1.80
CA ILE A 120 2.49 26.62 -1.89
C ILE A 120 3.86 26.74 -1.21
N ALA A 121 4.31 27.94 -0.82
CA ALA A 121 5.55 28.08 -0.07
C ALA A 121 5.33 27.84 1.43
N THR A 122 4.14 28.17 1.95
CA THR A 122 3.86 28.13 3.39
C THR A 122 2.76 27.14 3.80
N GLY A 123 2.01 26.58 2.85
CA GLY A 123 0.83 25.75 3.11
C GLY A 123 -0.38 26.54 3.63
N ARG A 124 -0.35 27.87 3.56
CA ARG A 124 -1.41 28.73 4.09
C ARG A 124 -2.53 28.86 3.07
N ARG A 125 -3.78 28.74 3.52
CA ARG A 125 -4.95 29.04 2.67
C ARG A 125 -5.06 30.54 2.45
N LEU A 126 -5.29 30.92 1.20
CA LEU A 126 -5.47 32.31 0.79
C LEU A 126 -6.93 32.76 0.90
N GLN A 127 -7.85 31.81 1.10
CA GLN A 127 -9.28 32.03 1.32
C GLN A 127 -9.89 30.89 2.15
N GLU A 128 -11.09 31.11 2.67
CA GLU A 128 -11.84 30.04 3.32
C GLU A 128 -12.25 28.96 2.30
N PRO A 129 -12.25 27.67 2.67
CA PRO A 129 -12.64 26.61 1.76
C PRO A 129 -14.09 26.74 1.27
N GLU A 130 -14.27 26.65 -0.04
CA GLU A 130 -15.57 26.71 -0.71
C GLU A 130 -16.02 25.32 -1.12
N ARG A 131 -17.32 25.03 -1.02
CA ARG A 131 -17.88 23.77 -1.50
C ARG A 131 -17.99 23.80 -3.03
N LEU A 132 -17.35 22.85 -3.70
CA LEU A 132 -17.32 22.76 -5.16
C LEU A 132 -18.44 21.87 -5.71
N TRP A 133 -18.46 20.60 -5.32
CA TRP A 133 -19.41 19.60 -5.82
C TRP A 133 -19.59 18.48 -4.79
N SER A 134 -20.77 17.85 -4.75
CA SER A 134 -21.06 16.71 -3.84
C SER A 134 -21.14 15.37 -4.55
N GLY A 135 -20.68 15.30 -5.80
CA GLY A 135 -20.84 14.11 -6.63
C GLY A 135 -22.25 13.95 -7.18
N THR A 136 -22.51 12.77 -7.72
CA THR A 136 -23.77 12.36 -8.37
C THR A 136 -24.83 11.86 -7.39
N GLY A 137 -24.45 11.70 -6.11
CA GLY A 137 -25.32 11.17 -5.05
C GLY A 137 -24.89 9.79 -4.53
N GLY A 138 -23.78 9.24 -5.02
CA GLY A 138 -23.14 8.06 -4.44
C GLY A 138 -22.56 8.35 -3.05
N GLN A 139 -22.34 7.28 -2.28
CA GLN A 139 -21.77 7.39 -0.94
C GLN A 139 -20.29 7.81 -1.01
N PHE A 140 -19.80 8.51 0.02
CA PHE A 140 -18.39 8.89 0.17
C PHE A 140 -17.78 9.55 -1.10
N PRO A 141 -18.26 10.73 -1.52
CA PRO A 141 -17.57 11.50 -2.55
C PRO A 141 -16.14 11.83 -2.06
N GLU A 142 -15.16 11.21 -2.70
CA GLU A 142 -13.74 11.24 -2.32
C GLU A 142 -12.82 11.36 -3.56
N ALA A 143 -11.50 11.23 -3.39
CA ALA A 143 -10.51 11.34 -4.48
C ALA A 143 -10.68 12.58 -5.41
N PRO A 144 -10.84 13.81 -4.90
CA PRO A 144 -11.08 14.97 -5.75
C PRO A 144 -9.82 15.42 -6.49
N HIS A 145 -9.83 15.35 -7.82
CA HIS A 145 -8.81 15.95 -8.66
C HIS A 145 -9.43 17.03 -9.55
N LEU A 146 -8.89 18.25 -9.47
CA LEU A 146 -9.21 19.37 -10.33
C LEU A 146 -8.20 19.41 -11.49
N TYR A 147 -8.70 19.54 -12.72
CA TYR A 147 -7.89 19.70 -13.93
C TYR A 147 -8.37 20.91 -14.71
N HIS A 148 -7.46 21.64 -15.35
CA HIS A 148 -7.82 22.66 -16.35
C HIS A 148 -7.48 22.08 -17.73
N ILE A 149 -8.51 21.76 -18.53
CA ILE A 149 -8.36 21.09 -19.83
C ILE A 149 -9.23 21.81 -20.86
N GLY A 150 -8.58 22.45 -21.84
CA GLY A 150 -9.27 23.29 -22.81
C GLY A 150 -9.99 24.45 -22.11
N ASP A 151 -11.28 24.63 -22.39
CA ASP A 151 -12.07 25.75 -21.85
C ASP A 151 -12.69 25.46 -20.46
N TYR A 152 -12.40 24.30 -19.86
CA TYR A 152 -13.08 23.82 -18.67
C TYR A 152 -12.14 23.40 -17.55
N TYR A 153 -12.59 23.66 -16.33
CA TYR A 153 -12.16 22.97 -15.14
C TYR A 153 -12.98 21.69 -14.97
N TYR A 154 -12.31 20.55 -14.88
CA TYR A 154 -12.92 19.26 -14.58
C TYR A 154 -12.64 18.89 -13.13
N LEU A 155 -13.68 18.52 -12.39
CA LEU A 155 -13.57 17.97 -11.05
C LEU A 155 -13.98 16.49 -11.10
N MET A 156 -12.98 15.62 -10.98
CA MET A 156 -13.16 14.17 -10.99
C MET A 156 -13.08 13.62 -9.58
N LEU A 157 -14.01 12.74 -9.22
CA LEU A 157 -14.18 12.15 -7.89
C LEU A 157 -14.26 10.62 -7.97
N ALA A 158 -14.12 9.98 -6.82
CA ALA A 158 -14.63 8.64 -6.56
C ALA A 158 -15.91 8.70 -5.73
N GLU A 159 -16.82 7.75 -5.94
CA GLU A 159 -18.06 7.59 -5.18
C GLU A 159 -18.39 6.09 -4.99
N GLY A 160 -19.33 5.78 -4.11
CA GLY A 160 -19.85 4.43 -3.87
C GLY A 160 -19.11 3.62 -2.79
N GLY A 161 -18.08 4.20 -2.17
CA GLY A 161 -17.16 3.51 -1.26
C GLY A 161 -16.14 2.66 -2.00
N THR A 162 -14.95 2.45 -1.41
CA THR A 162 -13.84 1.72 -2.03
C THR A 162 -14.03 0.19 -2.07
N GLU A 163 -15.29 -0.28 -2.05
CA GLU A 163 -15.69 -1.69 -2.13
C GLU A 163 -16.45 -1.97 -3.45
N ARG A 164 -17.37 -2.95 -3.49
CA ARG A 164 -18.06 -3.38 -4.73
C ARG A 164 -18.92 -2.29 -5.40
N GLY A 165 -19.21 -1.19 -4.71
CA GLY A 165 -19.98 -0.06 -5.23
C GLY A 165 -19.14 1.02 -5.93
N HIS A 166 -17.81 0.92 -5.87
CA HIS A 166 -16.87 1.96 -6.27
C HIS A 166 -17.06 2.37 -7.74
N MET A 167 -16.96 3.68 -7.98
CA MET A 167 -17.08 4.29 -9.29
C MET A 167 -16.33 5.61 -9.36
N ILE A 168 -15.94 6.03 -10.57
CA ILE A 168 -15.38 7.35 -10.86
C ILE A 168 -16.45 8.20 -11.54
N THR A 169 -16.64 9.41 -11.03
CA THR A 169 -17.56 10.40 -11.59
C THR A 169 -16.80 11.69 -11.89
N ILE A 170 -17.31 12.46 -12.85
CA ILE A 170 -16.70 13.73 -13.24
C ILE A 170 -17.75 14.80 -13.52
N ALA A 171 -17.41 16.04 -13.22
CA ALA A 171 -18.18 17.22 -13.55
C ALA A 171 -17.25 18.30 -14.11
N ARG A 172 -17.79 19.31 -14.81
CA ARG A 172 -16.99 20.41 -15.35
C ARG A 172 -17.62 21.78 -15.13
N SER A 173 -16.82 22.83 -15.19
CA SER A 173 -17.28 24.22 -15.16
C SER A 173 -16.30 25.12 -15.91
N THR A 174 -16.73 26.29 -16.35
CA THR A 174 -15.82 27.33 -16.88
C THR A 174 -15.16 28.16 -15.78
N SER A 175 -15.45 27.85 -14.52
CA SER A 175 -14.86 28.46 -13.32
C SER A 175 -14.36 27.35 -12.38
N PRO A 176 -13.19 27.49 -11.75
CA PRO A 176 -12.70 26.50 -10.79
C PRO A 176 -13.60 26.39 -9.54
N TRP A 177 -14.47 27.38 -9.33
CA TRP A 177 -15.43 27.46 -8.22
C TRP A 177 -16.83 26.97 -8.60
N GLY A 178 -17.02 26.51 -9.83
CA GLY A 178 -18.31 26.07 -10.33
C GLY A 178 -19.26 27.22 -10.74
N PRO A 179 -20.57 26.94 -10.87
CA PRO A 179 -21.19 25.65 -10.60
C PRO A 179 -20.70 24.55 -11.56
N PHE A 180 -20.51 23.34 -11.04
CA PHE A 180 -20.08 22.18 -11.81
C PHE A 180 -21.29 21.46 -12.42
N GLU A 181 -21.28 21.29 -13.74
CA GLU A 181 -22.21 20.46 -14.50
C GLU A 181 -21.74 19.00 -14.46
N SER A 182 -22.60 18.07 -14.02
CA SER A 182 -22.26 16.64 -13.99
C SER A 182 -22.17 16.09 -15.42
N CYS A 183 -21.15 15.25 -15.68
CA CYS A 183 -21.07 14.48 -16.92
C CYS A 183 -22.37 13.66 -17.12
N PRO A 184 -23.01 13.74 -18.31
CA PRO A 184 -24.23 12.99 -18.60
C PRO A 184 -23.99 11.48 -18.73
N TYR A 185 -22.73 11.06 -18.85
CA TYR A 185 -22.30 9.66 -18.98
C TYR A 185 -21.75 9.07 -17.67
N ASN A 186 -21.90 9.76 -16.54
CA ASN A 186 -21.44 9.23 -15.25
C ASN A 186 -22.12 7.89 -14.89
N PRO A 187 -21.39 6.95 -14.25
CA PRO A 187 -19.96 7.01 -13.93
C PRO A 187 -19.08 6.77 -15.16
N ILE A 188 -17.95 7.46 -15.25
CA ILE A 188 -17.00 7.31 -16.37
C ILE A 188 -16.14 6.04 -16.27
N LEU A 189 -16.09 5.41 -15.09
CA LEU A 189 -15.51 4.10 -14.82
C LEU A 189 -16.23 3.43 -13.64
N SER A 190 -16.72 2.20 -13.79
CA SER A 190 -17.17 1.37 -12.66
C SER A 190 -17.41 -0.08 -13.08
N HIS A 191 -17.00 -1.03 -12.25
CA HIS A 191 -17.36 -2.44 -12.38
C HIS A 191 -18.51 -2.86 -11.47
N ARG A 192 -19.16 -1.92 -10.77
CA ARG A 192 -20.32 -2.23 -9.92
C ARG A 192 -21.38 -2.98 -10.73
N SER A 193 -22.04 -3.94 -10.07
CA SER A 193 -23.09 -4.78 -10.69
C SER A 193 -22.60 -5.66 -11.86
N THR A 194 -21.30 -5.93 -11.98
CA THR A 194 -20.72 -6.89 -12.94
C THR A 194 -20.09 -8.08 -12.22
N ASN A 195 -19.67 -9.10 -12.98
CA ASN A 195 -18.86 -10.23 -12.49
C ASN A 195 -17.42 -10.21 -13.06
N LEU A 196 -16.94 -9.04 -13.50
CA LEU A 196 -15.59 -8.91 -14.04
C LEU A 196 -14.54 -9.26 -12.96
N PRO A 197 -13.39 -9.82 -13.34
CA PRO A 197 -12.36 -10.26 -12.37
C PRO A 197 -11.76 -9.10 -11.57
N LEU A 198 -11.70 -7.90 -12.16
CA LEU A 198 -11.42 -6.66 -11.44
C LEU A 198 -12.72 -6.14 -10.82
N GLN A 199 -12.68 -5.79 -9.54
CA GLN A 199 -13.81 -5.20 -8.81
C GLN A 199 -13.35 -3.94 -8.07
N ALA A 200 -14.30 -3.21 -7.50
CA ALA A 200 -14.05 -1.97 -6.74
C ALA A 200 -13.21 -0.93 -7.53
N THR A 201 -13.45 -0.80 -8.83
CA THR A 201 -12.72 0.15 -9.69
C THR A 201 -13.06 1.60 -9.35
N GLY A 202 -12.06 2.40 -9.00
CA GLY A 202 -12.26 3.79 -8.63
C GLY A 202 -10.99 4.53 -8.26
N HIS A 203 -11.12 5.71 -7.63
CA HIS A 203 -10.00 6.55 -7.16
C HIS A 203 -8.94 6.78 -8.25
N GLY A 204 -9.38 7.28 -9.41
CA GLY A 204 -8.51 7.47 -10.58
C GLY A 204 -7.81 8.82 -10.62
N ASP A 205 -6.74 8.92 -11.40
CA ASP A 205 -6.02 10.16 -11.72
C ASP A 205 -5.71 10.18 -13.22
N LEU A 206 -5.97 11.31 -13.88
CA LEU A 206 -5.83 11.46 -15.33
C LEU A 206 -4.41 11.92 -15.70
N ILE A 207 -3.88 11.36 -16.78
CA ILE A 207 -2.56 11.70 -17.31
C ILE A 207 -2.66 11.83 -18.83
N GLN A 208 -2.20 12.94 -19.39
CA GLN A 208 -1.94 13.05 -20.82
C GLN A 208 -0.50 12.61 -21.10
N ALA A 209 -0.33 11.57 -21.92
CA ALA A 209 0.97 11.13 -22.37
C ALA A 209 1.55 12.10 -23.43
N HIS A 210 2.85 12.00 -23.68
CA HIS A 210 3.58 12.93 -24.57
C HIS A 210 3.21 12.79 -26.07
N ASP A 211 2.51 11.71 -26.44
CA ASP A 211 1.89 11.52 -27.76
C ASP A 211 0.50 12.17 -27.87
N GLY A 212 0.01 12.79 -26.77
CA GLY A 212 -1.29 13.44 -26.67
C GLY A 212 -2.44 12.52 -26.24
N ILE A 213 -2.21 11.21 -26.13
CA ILE A 213 -3.21 10.24 -25.69
C ILE A 213 -3.43 10.36 -24.19
N TRP A 214 -4.70 10.31 -23.77
CA TRP A 214 -5.06 10.34 -22.36
C TRP A 214 -5.16 8.94 -21.77
N TRP A 215 -4.72 8.82 -20.53
CA TRP A 215 -4.73 7.61 -19.73
C TRP A 215 -5.29 7.92 -18.34
N MET A 216 -5.77 6.88 -17.68
CA MET A 216 -6.17 6.93 -16.28
C MET A 216 -5.49 5.80 -15.53
N VAL A 217 -4.78 6.15 -14.46
CA VAL A 217 -4.43 5.20 -13.41
C VAL A 217 -5.56 5.18 -12.39
N PHE A 218 -5.90 4.02 -11.85
CA PHE A 218 -6.98 3.87 -10.87
C PHE A 218 -6.76 2.63 -10.02
N LEU A 219 -7.45 2.52 -8.89
CA LEU A 219 -7.37 1.32 -8.05
C LEU A 219 -8.44 0.30 -8.42
N ALA A 220 -8.14 -0.98 -8.23
CA ALA A 220 -9.10 -2.09 -8.27
C ALA A 220 -8.69 -3.18 -7.28
N VAL A 221 -9.53 -4.20 -7.10
CA VAL A 221 -9.20 -5.43 -6.38
C VAL A 221 -9.39 -6.65 -7.29
N ARG A 222 -8.67 -7.73 -6.99
CA ARG A 222 -8.88 -9.07 -7.56
C ARG A 222 -9.45 -10.02 -6.49
N PRO A 223 -10.77 -10.04 -6.23
CA PRO A 223 -11.36 -11.00 -5.31
C PRO A 223 -11.15 -12.41 -5.83
N ALA A 224 -10.89 -13.36 -4.92
CA ALA A 224 -10.65 -14.74 -5.30
C ALA A 224 -11.15 -15.72 -4.23
N GLY A 225 -11.00 -17.01 -4.53
CA GLY A 225 -11.43 -18.12 -3.68
C GLY A 225 -12.92 -18.42 -3.77
N SER A 226 -13.45 -19.18 -2.81
CA SER A 226 -14.83 -19.67 -2.86
C SER A 226 -15.86 -18.58 -2.48
N TYR A 227 -17.06 -18.63 -3.08
CA TYR A 227 -18.14 -17.68 -2.83
C TYR A 227 -18.52 -17.51 -1.34
N PRO A 228 -18.74 -16.27 -0.84
CA PRO A 228 -18.44 -15.01 -1.53
C PRO A 228 -16.93 -14.79 -1.63
N GLU A 229 -16.48 -14.35 -2.82
CA GLU A 229 -15.09 -14.02 -3.08
C GLU A 229 -14.63 -12.82 -2.25
N ALA A 230 -13.36 -12.85 -1.83
CA ALA A 230 -12.73 -11.84 -1.00
C ALA A 230 -11.32 -11.51 -1.52
N HIS A 231 -10.79 -10.33 -1.21
CA HIS A 231 -9.46 -9.92 -1.66
C HIS A 231 -8.49 -9.78 -0.48
N HIS A 232 -7.28 -10.34 -0.61
CA HIS A 232 -6.27 -10.33 0.46
C HIS A 232 -4.96 -9.64 0.05
N ILE A 233 -4.70 -9.46 -1.25
CA ILE A 233 -3.50 -8.73 -1.71
C ILE A 233 -3.68 -7.20 -1.75
N GLY A 234 -4.81 -6.71 -1.24
CA GLY A 234 -5.14 -5.28 -1.16
C GLY A 234 -5.71 -4.72 -2.47
N ARG A 235 -5.77 -3.39 -2.54
CA ARG A 235 -6.13 -2.63 -3.74
C ARG A 235 -4.88 -2.41 -4.57
N GLU A 236 -4.99 -2.63 -5.87
CA GLU A 236 -3.91 -2.67 -6.83
C GLU A 236 -4.10 -1.57 -7.88
N THR A 237 -3.01 -1.06 -8.46
CA THR A 237 -3.06 -0.02 -9.49
C THR A 237 -3.30 -0.64 -10.86
N CYS A 238 -4.29 -0.11 -11.58
CA CYS A 238 -4.63 -0.44 -12.96
C CYS A 238 -4.42 0.77 -13.87
N LEU A 239 -4.36 0.50 -15.17
CA LEU A 239 -4.24 1.51 -16.23
C LEU A 239 -5.34 1.28 -17.27
N SER A 240 -5.94 2.35 -17.79
CA SER A 240 -6.84 2.29 -18.95
C SER A 240 -6.69 3.53 -19.82
N PRO A 241 -6.84 3.42 -21.15
CA PRO A 241 -6.91 4.58 -22.01
C PRO A 241 -8.19 5.38 -21.75
N VAL A 242 -8.13 6.67 -22.06
CA VAL A 242 -9.23 7.62 -21.96
C VAL A 242 -9.41 8.31 -23.30
N ARG A 243 -10.66 8.34 -23.78
CA ARG A 243 -11.05 9.07 -24.99
C ARG A 243 -11.98 10.21 -24.65
N TRP A 244 -11.92 11.29 -25.41
CA TRP A 244 -12.78 12.45 -25.23
C TRP A 244 -13.90 12.44 -26.28
N THR A 245 -15.13 12.72 -25.85
CA THR A 245 -16.28 12.90 -26.73
C THR A 245 -16.21 14.26 -27.44
N GLU A 246 -17.00 14.43 -28.51
CA GLU A 246 -17.10 15.70 -29.24
C GLU A 246 -17.57 16.86 -28.35
N ASP A 247 -18.42 16.57 -27.37
CA ASP A 247 -18.88 17.52 -26.35
C ASP A 247 -17.95 17.60 -25.13
N SER A 248 -16.70 17.13 -25.25
CA SER A 248 -15.60 17.26 -24.29
C SER A 248 -15.84 16.58 -22.93
N TRP A 249 -16.23 15.30 -22.94
CA TRP A 249 -16.27 14.44 -21.74
C TRP A 249 -15.33 13.24 -21.89
N PRO A 250 -14.61 12.83 -20.82
CA PRO A 250 -13.78 11.65 -20.87
C PRO A 250 -14.62 10.38 -20.72
N ILE A 251 -14.25 9.35 -21.47
CA ILE A 251 -14.75 7.97 -21.35
C ILE A 251 -13.55 7.07 -21.14
N VAL A 252 -13.57 6.28 -20.07
CA VAL A 252 -12.50 5.35 -19.71
C VAL A 252 -12.79 3.97 -20.30
N GLY A 253 -11.80 3.37 -20.96
CA GLY A 253 -11.90 2.00 -21.50
C GLY A 253 -13.09 1.78 -22.44
N GLU A 254 -13.73 0.62 -22.34
CA GLU A 254 -14.94 0.25 -23.09
C GLU A 254 -16.19 0.78 -22.39
N MET A 255 -16.48 2.08 -22.49
CA MET A 255 -17.66 2.71 -21.89
C MET A 255 -17.72 2.55 -20.36
N GLY A 256 -16.61 2.77 -19.68
CA GLY A 256 -16.49 2.68 -18.23
C GLY A 256 -16.22 1.27 -17.69
N LEU A 257 -15.95 0.31 -18.58
CA LEU A 257 -15.47 -1.03 -18.25
C LEU A 257 -14.03 -1.24 -18.72
N VAL A 258 -13.24 -1.92 -17.91
CA VAL A 258 -11.84 -2.25 -18.19
C VAL A 258 -11.65 -3.76 -18.10
N ARG A 259 -11.00 -4.32 -19.12
CA ARG A 259 -10.61 -5.74 -19.14
C ARG A 259 -9.20 -5.89 -18.56
N PRO A 260 -8.86 -7.03 -17.92
CA PRO A 260 -7.49 -7.30 -17.48
C PRO A 260 -6.49 -7.28 -18.64
N ASP A 261 -6.88 -7.82 -19.79
CA ASP A 261 -6.08 -7.82 -21.01
C ASP A 261 -6.59 -6.70 -21.94
N LEU A 262 -5.75 -5.71 -22.19
CA LEU A 262 -6.04 -4.59 -23.09
C LEU A 262 -5.27 -4.76 -24.40
N ASP A 263 -6.00 -4.84 -25.50
CA ASP A 263 -5.44 -4.76 -26.85
C ASP A 263 -5.64 -3.33 -27.37
N VAL A 264 -4.74 -2.43 -26.97
CA VAL A 264 -4.80 -1.00 -27.25
C VAL A 264 -3.42 -0.49 -27.68
N GLU A 265 -3.39 0.59 -28.45
CA GLU A 265 -2.15 1.29 -28.74
C GLU A 265 -1.59 1.92 -27.45
N THR A 266 -0.33 1.64 -27.16
CA THR A 266 0.39 2.17 -25.99
C THR A 266 1.57 3.02 -26.44
N LEU A 267 2.18 3.73 -25.48
CA LEU A 267 3.54 4.19 -25.63
C LEU A 267 4.49 3.02 -25.95
N PRO A 268 5.63 3.26 -26.62
CA PRO A 268 6.65 2.24 -26.83
C PRO A 268 7.03 1.59 -25.49
N LEU A 269 6.83 0.27 -25.39
CA LEU A 269 7.10 -0.46 -24.15
C LEU A 269 8.57 -0.34 -23.76
N HIS A 270 8.80 -0.06 -22.50
CA HIS A 270 10.11 0.13 -21.89
C HIS A 270 10.19 -0.67 -20.58
N PRO A 271 10.27 -2.02 -20.67
CA PRO A 271 10.41 -2.86 -19.49
C PRO A 271 11.69 -2.54 -18.72
N TRP A 272 11.60 -2.61 -17.40
CA TRP A 272 12.77 -2.57 -16.52
C TRP A 272 13.48 -3.92 -16.51
N PRO A 273 14.79 -3.98 -16.21
CA PRO A 273 15.46 -5.25 -15.96
C PRO A 273 14.78 -6.01 -14.82
N ASP A 274 14.69 -7.33 -14.98
CA ASP A 274 14.14 -8.22 -13.96
C ASP A 274 14.88 -8.03 -12.64
N ARG A 275 14.12 -8.13 -11.54
CA ARG A 275 14.70 -8.18 -10.20
C ARG A 275 15.02 -9.61 -9.83
N ALA A 276 16.09 -9.78 -9.07
CA ALA A 276 16.28 -11.02 -8.34
C ALA A 276 15.04 -11.30 -7.48
N THR A 277 14.60 -12.55 -7.49
CA THR A 277 13.55 -13.06 -6.60
C THR A 277 14.04 -13.12 -5.16
N ARG A 278 15.36 -13.27 -4.99
CA ARG A 278 16.07 -13.34 -3.71
C ARG A 278 16.79 -12.05 -3.37
N ASP A 279 16.66 -11.63 -2.11
CA ASP A 279 17.49 -10.63 -1.46
C ASP A 279 18.42 -11.36 -0.47
N ASP A 280 19.72 -11.33 -0.73
CA ASP A 280 20.76 -11.93 0.12
C ASP A 280 21.27 -10.95 1.19
N PHE A 281 20.65 -9.77 1.33
CA PHE A 281 20.97 -8.77 2.37
C PHE A 281 22.43 -8.29 2.39
N ASP A 282 23.13 -8.42 1.25
CA ASP A 282 24.51 -7.95 1.07
C ASP A 282 24.62 -6.43 0.85
N ALA A 283 23.50 -5.78 0.50
CA ALA A 283 23.45 -4.33 0.29
C ALA A 283 23.53 -3.57 1.63
N PRO A 284 24.12 -2.37 1.66
CA PRO A 284 24.23 -1.58 2.89
C PRO A 284 22.89 -1.03 3.40
N ASN A 285 21.87 -1.00 2.53
CA ASN A 285 20.52 -0.54 2.84
C ASN A 285 19.52 -1.59 2.37
N LEU A 286 18.41 -1.69 3.10
CA LEU A 286 17.27 -2.48 2.64
C LEU A 286 16.77 -1.96 1.30
N ASP A 287 16.45 -2.89 0.41
CA ASP A 287 15.75 -2.60 -0.83
C ASP A 287 14.42 -1.85 -0.58
N PRO A 288 14.01 -0.89 -1.45
CA PRO A 288 12.76 -0.14 -1.28
C PRO A 288 11.47 -0.97 -1.16
N THR A 289 11.48 -2.27 -1.50
CA THR A 289 10.32 -3.13 -1.29
C THR A 289 10.05 -3.46 0.17
N TRP A 290 11.05 -3.33 1.03
CA TRP A 290 10.94 -3.63 2.45
C TRP A 290 10.28 -2.49 3.21
N ASN A 291 9.36 -2.86 4.10
CA ASN A 291 8.73 -1.97 5.04
C ASN A 291 8.80 -2.52 6.46
N PHE A 292 8.59 -1.60 7.39
CA PHE A 292 8.38 -1.82 8.81
C PHE A 292 6.93 -1.52 9.16
N LEU A 293 6.46 -2.04 10.29
CA LEU A 293 5.23 -1.59 10.93
C LEU A 293 5.55 -0.37 11.79
N ARG A 294 4.91 0.78 11.48
CA ARG A 294 5.16 2.08 12.12
C ARG A 294 6.64 2.49 12.02
N ASN A 295 7.09 3.46 12.82
CA ASN A 295 8.49 3.86 12.81
C ASN A 295 9.35 2.81 13.53
N PRO A 296 10.32 2.17 12.85
CA PRO A 296 11.13 1.11 13.46
C PRO A 296 12.04 1.63 14.56
N TYR A 297 12.20 0.85 15.62
CA TYR A 297 13.28 1.05 16.58
C TYR A 297 14.61 0.62 15.96
N GLU A 298 15.54 1.56 15.80
CA GLU A 298 16.85 1.30 15.16
C GLU A 298 17.65 0.18 15.84
N ALA A 299 17.42 -0.05 17.15
CA ALA A 299 18.11 -1.09 17.90
C ALA A 299 17.66 -2.52 17.52
N ASP A 300 16.47 -2.67 16.94
CA ASP A 300 15.79 -3.95 16.74
C ASP A 300 16.15 -4.64 15.42
N TRP A 301 16.90 -3.98 14.54
CA TRP A 301 17.34 -4.56 13.28
C TRP A 301 18.71 -4.05 12.84
N SER A 302 19.40 -4.82 12.00
CA SER A 302 20.70 -4.41 11.44
C SER A 302 21.09 -5.26 10.21
N LEU A 303 21.75 -4.62 9.24
CA LEU A 303 22.47 -5.27 8.13
C LEU A 303 24.00 -5.32 8.34
N SER A 304 24.52 -4.67 9.38
CA SER A 304 25.97 -4.47 9.58
C SER A 304 26.57 -5.27 10.75
N GLU A 305 25.80 -5.59 11.79
CA GLU A 305 26.23 -6.43 12.90
C GLU A 305 26.62 -7.86 12.48
N ARG A 306 26.04 -8.34 11.37
CA ARG A 306 26.41 -9.58 10.69
C ARG A 306 26.29 -9.33 9.18
N PRO A 307 27.37 -8.94 8.49
CA PRO A 307 27.33 -8.64 7.06
C PRO A 307 26.82 -9.82 6.23
N GLY A 308 25.97 -9.54 5.24
CA GLY A 308 25.29 -10.54 4.39
C GLY A 308 24.08 -11.20 5.04
N TRP A 309 23.57 -10.63 6.15
CA TRP A 309 22.40 -11.13 6.87
C TRP A 309 21.53 -9.96 7.33
N LEU A 310 20.22 -10.15 7.31
CA LEU A 310 19.31 -9.31 8.08
C LEU A 310 19.23 -9.87 9.51
N ARG A 311 19.72 -9.11 10.48
CA ARG A 311 19.54 -9.41 11.90
C ARG A 311 18.32 -8.71 12.45
N LEU A 312 17.40 -9.45 13.07
CA LEU A 312 16.33 -8.91 13.91
C LEU A 312 16.58 -9.29 15.37
N LYS A 313 16.45 -8.32 16.28
CA LYS A 313 16.53 -8.53 17.73
C LYS A 313 15.12 -8.46 18.28
N GLY A 314 14.61 -9.58 18.77
CA GLY A 314 13.21 -9.65 19.21
C GLY A 314 12.90 -8.59 20.27
N SER A 315 11.87 -7.79 20.04
CA SER A 315 11.39 -6.78 20.98
C SER A 315 10.40 -7.37 21.99
N ALA A 316 10.12 -6.64 23.08
CA ALA A 316 8.97 -6.92 23.94
C ALA A 316 7.64 -6.75 23.18
N VAL A 317 7.62 -5.81 22.24
CA VAL A 317 6.52 -5.56 21.31
C VAL A 317 6.29 -6.78 20.43
N THR A 318 5.02 -7.15 20.25
CA THR A 318 4.56 -8.22 19.39
C THR A 318 3.85 -7.67 18.15
N PRO A 319 3.67 -8.48 17.10
CA PRO A 319 2.83 -8.08 15.95
C PRO A 319 1.37 -7.78 16.30
N ASP A 320 0.89 -8.18 17.47
CA ASP A 320 -0.46 -7.91 17.98
C ASP A 320 -0.58 -6.49 18.61
N ASP A 321 0.55 -5.81 18.85
CA ASP A 321 0.58 -4.51 19.52
C ASP A 321 0.51 -3.34 18.54
N LEU A 322 -0.06 -2.22 18.98
CA LEU A 322 -0.13 -0.97 18.21
C LEU A 322 1.16 -0.14 18.31
N ASP A 323 2.30 -0.80 18.14
CA ASP A 323 3.66 -0.24 18.23
C ASP A 323 4.57 -0.83 17.12
N SER A 324 5.88 -0.62 17.12
CA SER A 324 6.80 -1.14 16.12
C SER A 324 7.51 -2.41 16.60
N PRO A 325 7.05 -3.63 16.22
CA PRO A 325 7.78 -4.85 16.50
C PRO A 325 9.05 -4.97 15.64
N ALA A 326 10.00 -5.80 16.05
CA ALA A 326 11.10 -6.24 15.20
C ALA A 326 10.56 -7.06 14.01
N TRP A 327 10.22 -6.37 12.93
CA TRP A 327 9.45 -6.87 11.79
C TRP A 327 9.90 -6.16 10.50
N VAL A 328 10.19 -6.94 9.46
CA VAL A 328 10.55 -6.44 8.13
C VAL A 328 9.79 -7.26 7.11
N GLY A 329 8.95 -6.60 6.32
CA GLY A 329 8.05 -7.28 5.38
C GLY A 329 7.90 -6.59 4.05
N ARG A 330 7.45 -7.36 3.07
CA ARG A 330 7.12 -6.88 1.72
C ARG A 330 5.70 -7.26 1.33
N ARG A 331 5.08 -6.49 0.45
CA ARG A 331 3.73 -6.75 -0.08
C ARG A 331 3.69 -8.10 -0.81
N GLN A 332 2.63 -8.87 -0.62
CA GLN A 332 2.29 -9.95 -1.53
C GLN A 332 1.69 -9.36 -2.82
N GLN A 333 2.33 -9.63 -3.96
CA GLN A 333 2.01 -9.01 -5.25
C GLN A 333 1.37 -10.01 -6.25
N HIS A 334 1.22 -11.27 -5.86
CA HIS A 334 0.63 -12.34 -6.66
C HIS A 334 -0.35 -13.13 -5.79
N LEU A 335 -1.48 -13.56 -6.36
CA LEU A 335 -2.45 -14.42 -5.68
C LEU A 335 -1.85 -15.80 -5.37
N SER A 336 -1.07 -16.32 -6.31
CA SER A 336 -0.22 -17.49 -6.10
C SER A 336 1.22 -17.01 -5.93
N ALA A 337 1.81 -17.23 -4.75
CA ALA A 337 3.14 -16.73 -4.41
C ALA A 337 3.86 -17.66 -3.45
N ARG A 338 5.20 -17.67 -3.50
CA ARG A 338 6.04 -18.38 -2.54
C ARG A 338 7.00 -17.39 -1.89
N ALA A 339 7.09 -17.42 -0.57
CA ALA A 339 8.08 -16.70 0.24
C ALA A 339 8.89 -17.66 1.08
N GLU A 340 10.21 -17.51 1.07
CA GLU A 340 11.17 -18.40 1.71
C GLU A 340 12.27 -17.62 2.41
N THR A 341 12.82 -18.19 3.48
CA THR A 341 14.00 -17.64 4.14
C THR A 341 14.81 -18.72 4.84
N TRP A 342 16.10 -18.46 5.02
CA TRP A 342 16.99 -19.25 5.85
C TRP A 342 17.25 -18.54 7.17
N LEU A 343 16.75 -19.13 8.26
CA LEU A 343 16.76 -18.55 9.60
C LEU A 343 17.75 -19.27 10.53
N GLU A 344 18.69 -18.51 11.09
CA GLU A 344 19.45 -18.88 12.27
C GLU A 344 18.89 -18.21 13.52
N PHE A 345 18.31 -19.03 14.41
CA PHE A 345 17.74 -18.55 15.66
C PHE A 345 17.82 -19.63 16.74
N ASP A 346 18.55 -19.33 17.82
CA ASP A 346 18.71 -20.19 18.99
C ASP A 346 18.10 -19.49 20.23
N PRO A 347 16.78 -19.58 20.44
CA PRO A 347 16.12 -18.92 21.56
C PRO A 347 16.62 -19.48 22.90
N GLN A 348 16.90 -18.61 23.86
CA GLN A 348 17.43 -18.98 25.18
C GLN A 348 16.35 -18.98 26.27
N ARG A 349 15.27 -18.21 26.08
CA ARG A 349 14.15 -18.11 27.03
C ARG A 349 12.85 -18.62 26.41
N ASP A 350 12.06 -19.33 27.22
CA ASP A 350 10.73 -19.75 26.81
C ASP A 350 9.87 -18.54 26.41
N GLY A 351 9.16 -18.64 25.28
CA GLY A 351 8.38 -17.56 24.71
C GLY A 351 9.12 -16.73 23.65
N GLU A 352 10.44 -16.85 23.51
CA GLU A 352 11.15 -16.22 22.40
C GLU A 352 10.82 -16.89 21.07
N GLU A 353 10.60 -16.07 20.04
CA GLU A 353 10.06 -16.52 18.76
C GLU A 353 10.61 -15.68 17.60
N ALA A 354 10.93 -16.33 16.48
CA ALA A 354 11.27 -15.67 15.22
C ALA A 354 10.88 -16.55 14.02
N GLY A 355 10.50 -15.93 12.91
CA GLY A 355 10.06 -16.68 11.74
C GLY A 355 9.54 -15.83 10.59
N LEU A 356 8.72 -16.49 9.76
CA LEU A 356 8.00 -15.88 8.64
C LEU A 356 6.51 -15.71 8.98
N MET A 357 5.92 -14.63 8.48
CA MET A 357 4.54 -14.25 8.75
C MET A 357 3.82 -13.78 7.48
N ALA A 358 2.58 -14.24 7.30
CA ALA A 358 1.59 -13.61 6.43
C ALA A 358 0.73 -12.67 7.28
N PHE A 359 0.91 -11.37 7.11
CA PHE A 359 0.36 -10.34 7.99
C PHE A 359 -0.62 -9.43 7.24
N MET A 360 -1.87 -9.33 7.73
CA MET A 360 -2.84 -8.33 7.27
C MET A 360 -2.94 -7.16 8.26
N ASN A 361 -3.13 -7.46 9.55
CA ASN A 361 -3.11 -6.50 10.65
C ASN A 361 -2.84 -7.19 11.99
N ASP A 362 -2.78 -6.40 13.08
CA ASP A 362 -2.55 -6.83 14.47
C ASP A 362 -3.52 -7.89 15.02
N ARG A 363 -4.60 -8.20 14.27
CA ARG A 363 -5.60 -9.20 14.65
C ARG A 363 -5.81 -10.27 13.59
N HIS A 364 -5.09 -10.21 12.46
CA HIS A 364 -5.21 -11.12 11.35
C HIS A 364 -3.82 -11.37 10.75
N HIS A 365 -3.18 -12.42 11.23
CA HIS A 365 -1.89 -12.88 10.72
C HIS A 365 -1.68 -14.35 11.02
N TYR A 366 -0.86 -14.98 10.20
CA TYR A 366 -0.41 -16.36 10.36
C TYR A 366 1.11 -16.41 10.35
N GLU A 367 1.69 -17.25 11.17
CA GLU A 367 3.15 -17.37 11.27
C GLU A 367 3.60 -18.82 11.25
N VAL A 368 4.73 -19.06 10.59
CA VAL A 368 5.57 -20.25 10.76
C VAL A 368 6.87 -19.81 11.40
N ALA A 369 7.15 -20.33 12.59
CA ALA A 369 8.21 -19.76 13.43
C ALA A 369 8.91 -20.80 14.29
N VAL A 370 10.16 -20.50 14.62
CA VAL A 370 10.92 -21.18 15.64
C VAL A 370 10.60 -20.52 16.99
N ILE A 371 10.25 -21.32 17.99
CA ILE A 371 9.96 -20.87 19.37
C ILE A 371 10.68 -21.76 20.39
N ARG A 372 11.04 -21.19 21.54
CA ARG A 372 11.37 -22.00 22.72
C ARG A 372 10.18 -22.14 23.66
N ARG A 373 9.91 -23.36 24.11
CA ARG A 373 8.85 -23.66 25.07
C ARG A 373 9.18 -24.90 25.88
N ASP A 374 8.89 -24.88 27.18
CA ASP A 374 9.17 -25.99 28.09
C ASP A 374 10.65 -26.43 28.01
N GLY A 375 11.56 -25.47 27.79
CA GLY A 375 13.00 -25.71 27.64
C GLY A 375 13.45 -26.35 26.32
N ALA A 376 12.54 -26.57 25.35
CA ALA A 376 12.85 -27.17 24.06
C ALA A 376 12.51 -26.24 22.89
N ARG A 377 13.19 -26.45 21.75
CA ARG A 377 12.98 -25.71 20.50
C ARG A 377 11.92 -26.39 19.65
N PHE A 378 10.99 -25.61 19.13
CA PHE A 378 9.90 -26.08 18.27
C PHE A 378 9.80 -25.23 17.01
N ILE A 379 9.32 -25.84 15.93
CA ILE A 379 8.68 -25.11 14.84
C ILE A 379 7.17 -25.14 15.10
N ILE A 380 6.51 -24.00 14.94
CA ILE A 380 5.08 -23.86 15.10
C ILE A 380 4.44 -23.27 13.84
N VAL A 381 3.16 -23.55 13.67
CA VAL A 381 2.26 -22.67 12.91
C VAL A 381 1.23 -22.10 13.87
N ARG A 382 1.13 -20.77 13.94
CA ARG A 382 0.10 -20.08 14.70
C ARG A 382 -0.79 -19.26 13.77
N ARG A 383 -2.07 -19.23 14.11
CA ARG A 383 -3.09 -18.44 13.42
C ARG A 383 -3.73 -17.46 14.40
N ARG A 384 -3.78 -16.19 14.03
CA ARG A 384 -4.53 -15.12 14.68
C ARG A 384 -5.65 -14.65 13.76
N ILE A 385 -6.90 -14.77 14.21
CA ILE A 385 -8.11 -14.36 13.48
C ILE A 385 -9.04 -13.65 14.48
N GLY A 386 -9.07 -12.32 14.42
CA GLY A 386 -9.83 -11.49 15.34
C GLY A 386 -9.37 -11.70 16.80
N SER A 387 -10.20 -12.39 17.59
CA SER A 387 -9.91 -12.78 18.98
C SER A 387 -9.38 -14.21 19.12
N LEU A 388 -9.47 -15.03 18.07
CA LEU A 388 -8.96 -16.40 18.10
C LEU A 388 -7.45 -16.39 17.84
N ARG A 389 -6.68 -16.97 18.76
CA ARG A 389 -5.23 -17.16 18.62
C ARG A 389 -4.88 -18.59 18.99
N ARG A 390 -4.30 -19.35 18.05
CA ARG A 390 -4.01 -20.77 18.29
C ARG A 390 -2.77 -21.24 17.56
N VAL A 391 -1.87 -21.92 18.28
CA VAL A 391 -0.86 -22.79 17.66
C VAL A 391 -1.59 -24.02 17.13
N VAL A 392 -1.69 -24.13 15.81
CA VAL A 392 -2.45 -25.19 15.12
C VAL A 392 -1.61 -26.42 14.80
N ALA A 393 -0.30 -26.25 14.71
CA ALA A 393 0.66 -27.34 14.55
C ALA A 393 1.96 -26.98 15.26
N ARG A 394 2.68 -28.00 15.75
CA ARG A 394 4.02 -27.86 16.32
C ARG A 394 4.82 -29.14 16.18
N GLU A 395 6.12 -29.01 15.98
CA GLU A 395 7.07 -30.12 15.96
C GLU A 395 8.35 -29.74 16.71
N MET A 396 8.88 -30.67 17.52
CA MET A 396 10.14 -30.46 18.25
C MET A 396 11.31 -30.58 17.27
N ILE A 397 12.26 -29.67 17.35
CA ILE A 397 13.44 -29.64 16.47
C ILE A 397 14.74 -29.52 17.27
N GLY A 398 15.84 -29.97 16.67
CA GLY A 398 17.19 -29.80 17.21
C GLY A 398 17.72 -28.38 17.00
N SER A 399 19.00 -28.18 17.33
CA SER A 399 19.72 -26.95 17.03
C SER A 399 20.02 -26.80 15.53
N GLY A 400 20.41 -25.58 15.13
CA GLY A 400 20.83 -25.26 13.76
C GLY A 400 19.81 -24.44 12.97
N PRO A 401 20.19 -24.04 11.75
CA PRO A 401 19.34 -23.21 10.90
C PRO A 401 18.08 -23.96 10.46
N VAL A 402 17.05 -23.18 10.10
CA VAL A 402 15.78 -23.67 9.58
C VAL A 402 15.44 -22.91 8.31
N HIS A 403 15.12 -23.65 7.25
CA HIS A 403 14.53 -23.07 6.05
C HIS A 403 13.02 -22.99 6.26
N LEU A 404 12.43 -21.79 6.27
CA LEU A 404 10.99 -21.57 6.41
C LEU A 404 10.37 -21.18 5.07
N ARG A 405 9.15 -21.65 4.81
CA ARG A 405 8.40 -21.35 3.59
C ARG A 405 6.93 -21.06 3.89
N ILE A 406 6.41 -20.02 3.25
CA ILE A 406 4.98 -19.76 3.08
C ILE A 406 4.67 -19.82 1.59
N GLU A 407 3.78 -20.73 1.17
CA GLU A 407 3.29 -20.82 -0.21
C GLU A 407 1.80 -20.49 -0.23
N GLY A 408 1.43 -19.41 -0.90
CA GLY A 408 0.06 -18.95 -1.08
C GLY A 408 -0.51 -19.38 -2.42
N THR A 409 -1.78 -19.74 -2.40
CA THR A 409 -2.69 -19.86 -3.55
C THR A 409 -3.86 -18.89 -3.30
N PRO A 410 -4.80 -18.71 -4.25
CA PRO A 410 -5.98 -17.89 -3.99
C PRO A 410 -6.80 -18.31 -2.75
N GLU A 411 -6.78 -19.60 -2.36
CA GLU A 411 -7.61 -20.14 -1.27
C GLU A 411 -6.85 -20.38 0.05
N TYR A 412 -5.58 -20.80 -0.03
CA TYR A 412 -4.82 -21.25 1.14
C TYR A 412 -3.37 -20.78 1.11
N TYR A 413 -2.84 -20.52 2.30
CA TYR A 413 -1.41 -20.59 2.59
C TYR A 413 -1.05 -21.98 3.10
N GLU A 414 0.05 -22.53 2.60
CA GLU A 414 0.75 -23.68 3.13
C GLU A 414 2.02 -23.24 3.85
N PHE A 415 2.24 -23.77 5.04
CA PHE A 415 3.37 -23.44 5.91
C PHE A 415 4.28 -24.66 6.02
N SER A 416 5.52 -24.50 5.59
CA SER A 416 6.47 -25.60 5.46
C SER A 416 7.84 -25.21 6.03
N TYR A 417 8.63 -26.21 6.37
CA TYR A 417 10.01 -26.02 6.80
C TYR A 417 10.93 -27.14 6.33
N ALA A 418 12.23 -26.89 6.27
CA ALA A 418 13.27 -27.90 6.11
C ALA A 418 14.40 -27.70 7.15
N LEU A 419 15.05 -28.80 7.51
CA LEU A 419 16.21 -28.83 8.40
C LEU A 419 17.46 -29.23 7.60
N GLY A 420 18.54 -29.66 8.27
CA GLY A 420 19.80 -30.04 7.63
C GLY A 420 19.75 -31.17 6.58
N ASP A 421 18.60 -31.85 6.40
CA ASP A 421 18.36 -32.81 5.32
C ASP A 421 17.86 -32.17 4.01
N GLY A 422 17.53 -30.87 4.04
CA GLY A 422 16.98 -30.10 2.93
C GLY A 422 15.57 -30.50 2.49
N SER A 423 14.92 -31.46 3.17
CA SER A 423 13.61 -31.97 2.77
C SER A 423 12.50 -31.08 3.32
N MET A 424 11.73 -30.46 2.42
CA MET A 424 10.59 -29.62 2.79
C MET A 424 9.43 -30.45 3.35
N ARG A 425 8.96 -30.06 4.54
CA ARG A 425 7.87 -30.70 5.27
C ARG A 425 6.76 -29.69 5.52
N THR A 426 5.56 -30.02 5.05
CA THR A 426 4.36 -29.22 5.32
C THR A 426 3.89 -29.44 6.76
N LEU A 427 3.75 -28.35 7.52
CA LEU A 427 3.35 -28.39 8.93
C LEU A 427 1.86 -28.09 9.10
N ALA A 428 1.31 -27.12 8.36
CA ALA A 428 -0.12 -26.79 8.37
C ALA A 428 -0.55 -25.98 7.14
N ARG A 429 -1.86 -25.74 7.02
CA ARG A 429 -2.47 -24.81 6.07
C ARG A 429 -3.40 -23.82 6.78
N GLY A 430 -3.63 -22.67 6.15
CA GLY A 430 -4.59 -21.66 6.61
C GLY A 430 -5.25 -20.94 5.45
N GLU A 431 -6.57 -20.72 5.54
CA GLU A 431 -7.34 -20.06 4.49
C GLU A 431 -6.94 -18.59 4.35
N THR A 432 -6.70 -18.13 3.12
CA THR A 432 -6.38 -16.73 2.78
C THR A 432 -7.52 -15.79 3.13
N ARG A 433 -8.77 -16.28 3.06
CA ARG A 433 -9.98 -15.48 3.31
C ARG A 433 -10.04 -14.82 4.67
N TYR A 434 -9.44 -15.41 5.71
CA TYR A 434 -9.43 -14.79 7.04
C TYR A 434 -8.35 -13.71 7.19
N LEU A 435 -7.47 -13.57 6.19
CA LEU A 435 -6.58 -12.43 6.04
C LEU A 435 -7.10 -11.44 4.98
N ALA A 436 -8.28 -11.66 4.40
CA ALA A 436 -8.87 -10.77 3.40
C ALA A 436 -9.47 -9.52 4.07
N THR A 437 -9.49 -8.40 3.34
CA THR A 437 -10.01 -7.11 3.81
C THR A 437 -11.47 -7.22 4.27
N GLU A 438 -12.29 -8.02 3.58
CA GLU A 438 -13.70 -8.23 3.93
C GLU A 438 -13.89 -8.88 5.32
N VAL A 439 -12.87 -9.56 5.86
CA VAL A 439 -12.89 -10.16 7.19
C VAL A 439 -12.10 -9.31 8.19
N ALA A 440 -10.88 -8.92 7.79
CA ALA A 440 -9.93 -8.26 8.68
C ALA A 440 -10.21 -6.77 8.88
N GLY A 441 -10.92 -6.14 7.94
CA GLY A 441 -11.17 -4.70 7.88
C GLY A 441 -9.92 -3.90 7.47
N GLY A 442 -10.13 -2.60 7.23
CA GLY A 442 -9.08 -1.68 6.84
C GLY A 442 -8.92 -1.52 5.33
N PHE A 443 -7.76 -1.03 4.91
CA PHE A 443 -7.47 -0.53 3.55
C PHE A 443 -6.19 -1.11 2.95
N THR A 444 -5.64 -2.15 3.56
CA THR A 444 -4.31 -2.74 3.28
C THR A 444 -4.43 -4.09 2.56
N GLY A 445 -3.28 -4.63 2.15
CA GLY A 445 -3.12 -6.00 1.66
C GLY A 445 -2.14 -6.78 2.53
N VAL A 446 -2.06 -8.09 2.33
CA VAL A 446 -1.14 -8.97 3.05
C VAL A 446 0.33 -8.62 2.75
N TYR A 447 1.13 -8.59 3.81
CA TYR A 447 2.59 -8.58 3.75
C TYR A 447 3.14 -9.96 4.13
N LEU A 448 4.23 -10.35 3.47
CA LEU A 448 5.04 -11.50 3.84
C LEU A 448 6.30 -10.97 4.53
N ALA A 449 6.52 -11.37 5.78
CA ALA A 449 7.46 -10.69 6.65
C ALA A 449 8.31 -11.63 7.50
N MET A 450 9.55 -11.22 7.72
CA MET A 450 10.42 -11.75 8.76
C MET A 450 10.12 -10.99 10.05
N TYR A 451 10.10 -11.70 11.18
CA TYR A 451 9.88 -11.07 12.48
C TYR A 451 10.60 -11.80 13.61
N ALA A 452 10.81 -11.09 14.72
CA ALA A 452 11.28 -11.65 15.98
C ALA A 452 10.58 -10.96 17.16
N THR A 453 10.31 -11.70 18.24
CA THR A 453 9.74 -11.15 19.47
C THR A 453 10.13 -11.97 20.69
N GLY A 454 10.30 -11.31 21.83
CA GLY A 454 10.41 -11.96 23.13
C GLY A 454 9.09 -12.08 23.88
N ASN A 455 7.96 -11.74 23.24
CA ASN A 455 6.59 -11.85 23.77
C ASN A 455 6.41 -11.16 25.14
N GLY A 456 6.59 -9.84 25.19
CA GLY A 456 6.44 -9.04 26.42
C GLY A 456 7.76 -8.72 27.14
N GLU A 457 8.86 -9.33 26.71
CA GLU A 457 10.23 -9.01 27.16
C GLU A 457 11.15 -8.86 25.95
N ALA A 458 12.27 -8.14 26.11
CA ALA A 458 13.31 -8.13 25.09
C ALA A 458 13.87 -9.55 24.86
N GLY A 459 14.04 -9.94 23.61
CA GLY A 459 14.67 -11.18 23.20
C GLY A 459 16.15 -11.20 23.59
N SER A 460 16.60 -12.35 24.07
CA SER A 460 17.97 -12.59 24.51
C SER A 460 18.87 -13.16 23.41
N ALA A 461 18.28 -13.59 22.28
CA ALA A 461 18.99 -14.07 21.11
C ALA A 461 18.55 -13.30 19.85
N PRO A 462 19.47 -12.93 18.94
CA PRO A 462 19.11 -12.39 17.63
C PRO A 462 18.60 -13.50 16.71
N ALA A 463 17.69 -13.12 15.81
CA ALA A 463 17.27 -13.92 14.67
C ALA A 463 17.98 -13.40 13.42
N ASP A 464 18.84 -14.23 12.83
CA ASP A 464 19.62 -13.89 11.65
C ASP A 464 18.99 -14.56 10.43
N PHE A 465 18.59 -13.76 9.44
CA PHE A 465 18.03 -14.20 8.16
C PHE A 465 19.09 -14.01 7.08
N ASP A 466 19.52 -15.11 6.44
CA ASP A 466 20.60 -15.10 5.43
C ASP A 466 20.10 -14.45 4.14
N TRP A 467 18.90 -14.82 3.74
CA TRP A 467 18.26 -14.35 2.53
C TRP A 467 16.75 -14.43 2.66
N PHE A 468 16.04 -13.68 1.83
CA PHE A 468 14.61 -13.83 1.62
C PHE A 468 14.32 -13.96 0.13
N GLU A 469 13.56 -14.99 -0.25
CA GLU A 469 13.15 -15.21 -1.63
C GLU A 469 11.64 -15.07 -1.79
N TYR A 470 11.22 -14.38 -2.84
CA TYR A 470 9.82 -14.22 -3.23
C TYR A 470 9.66 -14.51 -4.72
N GLU A 471 8.71 -15.37 -5.03
CA GLU A 471 8.36 -15.72 -6.40
C GLU A 471 6.83 -15.69 -6.57
N GLY A 472 6.36 -15.06 -7.65
CA GLY A 472 5.00 -15.28 -8.14
C GLY A 472 4.96 -16.61 -8.86
N ILE A 473 4.11 -17.54 -8.44
CA ILE A 473 4.02 -18.88 -9.03
C ILE A 473 2.76 -18.99 -9.90
N ALA A 474 2.84 -19.81 -10.95
CA ALA A 474 1.79 -19.95 -11.96
C ALA A 474 0.52 -20.64 -11.43
#